data_AF-A0A9E0CSB9-F1
#
_entry.id   AF-A0A9E0CSB9-F1
#
_cell.length_a   1.000
_cell.length_b   1.000
_cell.length_c   1.000
_cell.angle_alpha   90.00
_cell.angle_beta   90.00
_cell.angle_gamma   90.00
#
_symmetry.space_group_name_H-M   'P 1'
#
loop_
_entity.id
_entity.type
_entity.pdbx_description
1 polymer ?
#
loop_
_entity_poly.entity_id
_entity_poly.type
_entity_poly.pdbx_seq_one_letter_code
_entity_poly.pdbx_strand_id
1 'polypeptide(L)'
;EVKVVLLAGGSSRIPLVADMVRGELGRPVVSDVHPKHSVAMGAARYGAGVLAANAPSTPATAPVPPAPPAPPPTATRAPVPAAPAPSVPPAVSAAAVSAAAVGAAASSAPKVQPGVAAAQPARTGPPPVAPPAPSRAAPPPPPAKKPRSQWMLLGAGLLAVVAGIVALVMFTGGDDGTAGDTTTQSTADQTIAGTASTVATESTTATSVTTAVTSATTATTVNVNQSCSSTTGICVGISSALWQGDVLEVLYTVDGFDPNDSGVAGDSHVHFFYSTVDPNNAGVPETGPWMVWDRADGGGELVFNGFTQSNLSEFGYQPGSAICITQANHDHTLAEAENYYCYPVPTPGQ
;
A
#
# COMPACT_ATOMS: atom_id res chain seq x y z
N GLU A 1 13.43 11.26 -39.51
CA GLU A 1 11.97 11.11 -39.33
C GLU A 1 11.68 10.65 -37.89
N VAL A 2 10.62 11.16 -37.26
CA VAL A 2 10.21 10.77 -35.90
C VAL A 2 9.16 9.66 -35.99
N LYS A 3 9.39 8.55 -35.28
CA LYS A 3 8.51 7.36 -35.30
C LYS A 3 7.35 7.44 -34.30
N VAL A 4 7.61 7.97 -33.11
CA VAL A 4 6.67 8.04 -31.98
C VAL A 4 7.05 9.21 -31.08
N VAL A 5 6.07 9.75 -30.37
CA VAL A 5 6.23 10.77 -29.32
C VAL A 5 5.90 10.13 -27.98
N LEU A 6 6.87 10.11 -27.06
CA LEU A 6 6.68 9.65 -25.69
C LEU A 6 6.42 10.86 -24.80
N LEU A 7 5.31 10.87 -24.07
CA LEU A 7 5.01 11.91 -23.09
C LEU A 7 5.47 11.48 -21.69
N ALA A 8 6.28 12.30 -21.06
CA ALA A 8 6.73 12.15 -19.67
C ALA A 8 6.46 13.44 -18.87
N GLY A 9 6.48 13.35 -17.55
CA GLY A 9 6.18 14.44 -16.62
C GLY A 9 4.74 14.42 -16.11
N GLY A 10 4.46 15.08 -14.98
CA GLY A 10 3.13 15.05 -14.35
C GLY A 10 2.00 15.52 -15.28
N SER A 11 2.25 16.52 -16.11
CA SER A 11 1.27 17.08 -17.06
C SER A 11 0.96 16.16 -18.25
N SER A 12 1.76 15.13 -18.52
CA SER A 12 1.47 14.18 -19.61
C SER A 12 0.20 13.37 -19.37
N ARG A 13 -0.28 13.34 -18.13
CA ARG A 13 -1.50 12.62 -17.73
C ARG A 13 -2.79 13.33 -18.11
N ILE A 14 -2.73 14.59 -18.53
CA ILE A 14 -3.91 15.33 -18.99
C ILE A 14 -4.28 14.80 -20.38
N PRO A 15 -5.45 14.15 -20.58
CA PRO A 15 -5.77 13.52 -21.87
C PRO A 15 -5.73 14.49 -23.06
N LEU A 16 -6.16 15.74 -22.81
CA LEU A 16 -6.13 16.80 -23.81
C LEU A 16 -4.72 17.10 -24.32
N VAL A 17 -3.67 16.94 -23.49
CA VAL A 17 -2.28 17.13 -23.92
C VAL A 17 -1.90 16.09 -24.97
N ALA A 18 -2.29 14.82 -24.78
CA ALA A 18 -2.01 13.77 -25.75
C ALA A 18 -2.72 14.02 -27.09
N ASP A 19 -3.96 14.52 -27.05
CA ASP A 19 -4.73 14.82 -28.26
C ASP A 19 -4.19 16.02 -29.01
N MET A 20 -3.83 17.11 -28.30
CA MET A 20 -3.20 18.29 -28.90
C MET A 20 -1.86 17.92 -29.55
N VAL A 21 -1.01 17.16 -28.86
CA VAL A 21 0.30 16.75 -29.38
C VAL A 21 0.15 15.82 -30.60
N ARG A 22 -0.83 14.91 -30.58
CA ARG A 22 -1.13 14.03 -31.72
C ARG A 22 -1.63 14.82 -32.92
N GLY A 23 -2.53 15.79 -32.70
CA GLY A 23 -3.07 16.65 -33.75
C GLY A 23 -2.00 17.52 -34.41
N GLU A 24 -1.11 18.10 -33.60
CA GLU A 24 -0.06 19.00 -34.08
C GLU A 24 1.05 18.25 -34.83
N LEU A 25 1.51 17.12 -34.29
CA LEU A 25 2.67 16.41 -34.84
C LEU A 25 2.28 15.36 -35.89
N GLY A 26 1.01 14.95 -35.95
CA GLY A 26 0.54 13.87 -36.82
C GLY A 26 1.34 12.58 -36.62
N ARG A 27 1.86 12.35 -35.42
CA ARG A 27 2.67 11.17 -35.03
C ARG A 27 1.95 10.38 -33.93
N PRO A 28 2.18 9.06 -33.82
CA PRO A 28 1.72 8.29 -32.68
C PRO A 28 2.26 8.87 -31.36
N VAL A 29 1.38 8.99 -30.36
CA VAL A 29 1.71 9.51 -29.03
C VAL A 29 1.45 8.41 -28.00
N VAL A 30 2.43 8.15 -27.14
CA VAL A 30 2.39 7.16 -26.05
C VAL A 30 2.75 7.86 -24.75
N SER A 31 2.11 7.49 -23.64
CA SER A 31 2.51 7.97 -22.31
C SER A 31 3.57 7.06 -21.71
N ASP A 32 4.53 7.64 -21.01
CA ASP A 32 5.43 6.88 -20.14
C ASP A 32 4.64 6.13 -19.06
N VAL A 33 5.13 4.96 -18.66
CA VAL A 33 4.52 4.09 -17.64
C VAL A 33 4.59 4.74 -16.25
N HIS A 34 5.64 5.52 -15.98
CA HIS A 34 5.87 6.22 -14.73
C HIS A 34 6.23 7.69 -14.99
N PRO A 35 5.28 8.51 -15.49
CA PRO A 35 5.60 9.83 -16.03
C PRO A 35 6.22 10.79 -15.02
N LYS A 36 6.01 10.60 -13.70
CA LYS A 36 6.71 11.37 -12.66
C LYS A 36 8.16 10.93 -12.42
N HIS A 37 8.49 9.69 -12.72
CA HIS A 37 9.77 9.05 -12.36
C HIS A 37 10.67 8.76 -13.57
N SER A 38 10.21 8.98 -14.80
CA SER A 38 10.97 8.68 -16.02
C SER A 38 12.37 9.29 -16.00
N VAL A 39 12.48 10.54 -15.51
CA VAL A 39 13.77 11.25 -15.40
C VAL A 39 14.65 10.64 -14.32
N ALA A 40 14.11 10.40 -13.12
CA ALA A 40 14.88 9.83 -12.00
C ALA A 40 15.38 8.41 -12.31
N MET A 41 14.54 7.56 -12.90
CA MET A 41 14.94 6.21 -13.33
C MET A 41 16.02 6.25 -14.42
N GLY A 42 15.90 7.17 -15.38
CA GLY A 42 16.94 7.39 -16.39
C GLY A 42 18.27 7.80 -15.78
N ALA A 43 18.24 8.74 -14.83
CA ALA A 43 19.42 9.20 -14.10
C ALA A 43 20.07 8.08 -13.28
N ALA A 44 19.27 7.25 -12.60
CA ALA A 44 19.77 6.10 -11.84
C ALA A 44 20.47 5.07 -12.74
N ARG A 45 19.87 4.72 -13.89
CA ARG A 45 20.49 3.82 -14.88
C ARG A 45 21.79 4.40 -15.45
N TYR A 46 21.78 5.70 -15.75
CA TYR A 46 22.97 6.39 -16.25
C TYR A 46 24.09 6.38 -15.20
N GLY A 47 23.79 6.73 -13.95
CA GLY A 47 24.75 6.70 -12.84
C GLY A 47 25.32 5.31 -12.60
N ALA A 48 24.48 4.26 -12.63
CA ALA A 48 24.94 2.87 -12.52
C ALA A 48 25.93 2.51 -13.64
N GLY A 49 25.67 2.96 -14.88
CA GLY A 49 26.58 2.75 -16.01
C GLY A 49 27.93 3.47 -15.83
N VAL A 50 27.92 4.71 -15.33
CA VAL A 50 29.14 5.48 -15.05
C VAL A 50 29.97 4.83 -13.93
N LEU A 51 29.31 4.34 -12.87
CA LEU A 51 29.99 3.63 -11.78
C LEU A 51 30.58 2.29 -12.26
N ALA A 52 29.86 1.55 -13.11
CA ALA A 52 30.35 0.31 -13.70
C ALA A 52 31.54 0.53 -14.65
N ALA A 53 31.52 1.62 -15.42
CA ALA A 53 32.63 1.97 -16.33
C ALA A 53 33.90 2.42 -15.58
N ASN A 54 33.74 3.01 -14.40
CA ASN A 54 34.84 3.47 -13.55
C ASN A 54 35.26 2.44 -12.49
N ALA A 55 34.59 1.29 -12.41
CA ALA A 55 34.98 0.22 -11.51
C ALA A 55 36.36 -0.31 -11.94
N PRO A 56 37.30 -0.51 -10.98
CA PRO A 56 38.57 -1.15 -11.28
C PRO A 56 38.29 -2.46 -11.99
N SER A 57 38.87 -2.65 -13.17
CA SER A 57 38.80 -3.93 -13.87
C SER A 57 39.49 -4.96 -12.99
N THR A 58 38.72 -5.68 -12.17
CA THR A 58 39.22 -6.86 -11.50
C THR A 58 39.72 -7.80 -12.60
N PRO A 59 40.95 -8.32 -12.49
CA PRO A 59 41.47 -9.26 -13.48
C PRO A 59 40.44 -10.37 -13.64
N ALA A 60 39.97 -10.57 -14.87
CA ALA A 60 39.00 -11.61 -15.19
C ALA A 60 39.55 -12.93 -14.63
N THR A 61 38.89 -13.45 -13.58
CA THR A 61 39.14 -14.80 -13.10
C THR A 61 39.00 -15.70 -14.31
N ALA A 62 40.07 -16.43 -14.66
CA ALA A 62 40.07 -17.34 -15.79
C ALA A 62 38.78 -18.18 -15.75
N PRO A 63 38.11 -18.38 -16.89
CA PRO A 63 36.84 -19.10 -16.93
C PRO A 63 37.03 -20.45 -16.25
N VAL A 64 36.32 -20.64 -15.14
CA VAL A 64 36.28 -21.93 -14.44
C VAL A 64 35.80 -22.94 -15.48
N PRO A 65 36.55 -24.03 -15.74
CA PRO A 65 36.13 -25.03 -16.70
C PRO A 65 34.73 -25.53 -16.33
N PRO A 66 33.85 -25.74 -17.33
CA PRO A 66 32.46 -26.13 -17.07
C PRO A 66 32.43 -27.36 -16.16
N ALA A 67 31.61 -27.29 -15.12
CA ALA A 67 31.40 -28.41 -14.22
C ALA A 67 30.98 -29.65 -15.03
N PRO A 68 31.43 -30.86 -14.65
CA PRO A 68 30.98 -32.09 -15.29
C PRO A 68 29.45 -32.16 -15.33
N PRO A 69 28.84 -32.69 -16.42
CA PRO A 69 27.40 -32.81 -16.51
C PRO A 69 26.86 -33.59 -15.31
N ALA A 70 25.84 -33.03 -14.65
CA ALA A 70 25.15 -33.69 -13.56
C ALA A 70 24.60 -35.05 -14.03
N PRO A 71 24.61 -36.08 -13.16
CA PRO A 71 24.01 -37.36 -13.50
C PRO A 71 22.53 -37.19 -13.87
N PRO A 72 22.02 -37.96 -14.84
CA PRO A 72 20.62 -37.86 -15.26
C PRO A 72 19.69 -38.11 -14.06
N PRO A 73 18.58 -37.36 -13.94
CA PRO A 73 17.62 -37.58 -12.87
C PRO A 73 17.07 -39.00 -12.96
N THR A 74 17.19 -39.77 -11.88
CA THR A 74 16.55 -41.08 -11.74
C THR A 74 15.05 -40.90 -11.96
N ALA A 75 14.51 -41.55 -12.99
CA ALA A 75 13.09 -41.48 -13.30
C ALA A 75 12.25 -41.99 -12.13
N THR A 76 11.64 -41.07 -11.37
CA THR A 76 10.57 -41.39 -10.44
C THR A 76 9.41 -41.94 -11.25
N ARG A 77 9.13 -43.23 -11.05
CA ARG A 77 8.02 -43.97 -11.67
C ARG A 77 6.70 -43.25 -11.37
N ALA A 78 5.96 -42.91 -12.42
CA ALA A 78 4.63 -42.33 -12.31
C ALA A 78 3.70 -43.25 -11.49
N PRO A 79 2.87 -42.71 -10.58
CA PRO A 79 1.86 -43.49 -9.89
C PRO A 79 0.83 -44.01 -10.90
N VAL A 80 0.52 -45.31 -10.78
CA VAL A 80 -0.48 -46.02 -11.58
C VAL A 80 -1.86 -45.40 -11.30
N PRO A 81 -2.69 -45.08 -12.32
CA PRO A 81 -4.05 -44.59 -12.10
C PRO A 81 -4.89 -45.65 -11.36
N ALA A 82 -5.49 -45.27 -10.24
CA ALA A 82 -6.47 -46.09 -9.54
C ALA A 82 -7.71 -46.27 -10.41
N ALA A 83 -8.18 -47.51 -10.54
CA ALA A 83 -9.38 -47.87 -11.27
C ALA A 83 -10.64 -47.22 -10.65
N PRO A 84 -11.63 -46.80 -11.45
CA PRO A 84 -12.86 -46.22 -10.94
C PRO A 84 -13.70 -47.26 -10.19
N ALA A 85 -14.18 -46.88 -9.00
CA ALA A 85 -15.08 -47.69 -8.18
C ALA A 85 -16.47 -47.79 -8.84
N PRO A 86 -17.18 -48.93 -8.68
CA PRO A 86 -18.51 -49.13 -9.25
C PRO A 86 -19.57 -48.25 -8.58
N SER A 87 -20.41 -47.63 -9.40
CA SER A 87 -21.55 -46.80 -9.05
C SER A 87 -22.70 -47.64 -8.47
N VAL A 88 -23.17 -47.26 -7.27
CA VAL A 88 -24.38 -47.79 -6.64
C VAL A 88 -25.60 -46.96 -7.08
N PRO A 89 -26.72 -47.57 -7.51
CA PRO A 89 -27.91 -46.85 -7.96
C PRO A 89 -28.72 -46.25 -6.79
N PRO A 90 -29.49 -45.16 -7.02
CA PRO A 90 -30.34 -44.55 -6.01
C PRO A 90 -31.62 -45.36 -5.79
N ALA A 91 -31.91 -45.70 -4.53
CA ALA A 91 -33.19 -46.24 -4.12
C ALA A 91 -34.23 -45.11 -4.02
N VAL A 92 -35.22 -45.14 -4.92
CA VAL A 92 -36.49 -44.44 -4.78
C VAL A 92 -37.36 -45.18 -3.78
N SER A 93 -37.97 -44.46 -2.83
CA SER A 93 -39.17 -44.94 -2.13
C SER A 93 -40.07 -43.76 -1.77
N ALA A 94 -41.25 -43.77 -2.39
CA ALA A 94 -42.38 -42.91 -2.14
C ALA A 94 -43.37 -43.61 -1.19
N ALA A 95 -43.94 -42.86 -0.23
CA ALA A 95 -45.26 -43.03 0.39
C ALA A 95 -45.38 -41.93 1.48
N ALA A 96 -46.21 -40.89 1.37
CA ALA A 96 -47.68 -40.83 1.33
C ALA A 96 -48.39 -41.30 2.62
N VAL A 97 -49.23 -40.38 3.14
CA VAL A 97 -50.40 -40.49 4.04
C VAL A 97 -50.24 -40.73 5.56
N SER A 98 -50.57 -39.73 6.38
CA SER A 98 -51.90 -39.61 7.03
C SER A 98 -51.98 -38.46 8.04
N ALA A 99 -53.12 -37.78 8.04
CA ALA A 99 -53.56 -36.77 9.00
C ALA A 99 -54.61 -37.35 9.97
N ALA A 100 -54.94 -36.57 11.03
CA ALA A 100 -55.98 -36.74 12.06
C ALA A 100 -55.59 -37.59 13.30
N ALA A 101 -56.04 -37.36 14.53
CA ALA A 101 -56.72 -36.26 15.25
C ALA A 101 -56.82 -36.67 16.75
N VAL A 102 -57.16 -35.70 17.63
CA VAL A 102 -57.85 -35.76 18.96
C VAL A 102 -57.26 -36.45 20.22
N GLY A 103 -57.36 -35.70 21.36
CA GLY A 103 -57.53 -36.18 22.75
C GLY A 103 -56.41 -35.75 23.73
N ALA A 104 -56.50 -34.68 24.54
CA ALA A 104 -57.34 -34.40 25.73
C ALA A 104 -56.94 -35.15 27.05
N ALA A 105 -56.51 -34.34 28.04
CA ALA A 105 -56.85 -34.35 29.49
C ALA A 105 -55.96 -35.05 30.57
N ALA A 106 -55.90 -34.31 31.70
CA ALA A 106 -55.60 -34.65 33.13
C ALA A 106 -54.13 -34.87 33.54
N SER A 107 -53.49 -34.04 34.37
CA SER A 107 -53.75 -33.56 35.76
C SER A 107 -53.44 -34.60 36.84
N SER A 108 -52.38 -34.35 37.63
CA SER A 108 -52.16 -34.86 39.00
C SER A 108 -51.00 -34.12 39.69
N ALA A 109 -51.31 -33.20 40.59
CA ALA A 109 -50.52 -32.90 41.81
C ALA A 109 -51.11 -33.78 42.97
N PRO A 110 -50.75 -33.66 44.27
CA PRO A 110 -49.70 -32.89 44.98
C PRO A 110 -49.00 -33.68 46.15
N LYS A 111 -47.99 -33.09 46.81
CA LYS A 111 -47.89 -33.14 48.30
C LYS A 111 -47.03 -32.02 48.90
N VAL A 112 -47.60 -31.46 49.98
CA VAL A 112 -47.21 -30.32 50.83
C VAL A 112 -46.36 -30.79 52.01
N GLN A 113 -45.42 -29.97 52.53
CA GLN A 113 -45.31 -29.56 53.95
C GLN A 113 -44.09 -28.63 54.29
N PRO A 114 -44.05 -27.94 55.46
CA PRO A 114 -43.98 -26.47 55.52
C PRO A 114 -42.91 -25.83 56.45
N GLY A 115 -42.72 -24.51 56.29
CA GLY A 115 -42.52 -23.54 57.39
C GLY A 115 -41.08 -23.19 57.81
N VAL A 116 -40.68 -21.93 57.61
CA VAL A 116 -40.40 -20.93 58.67
C VAL A 116 -40.18 -19.54 58.07
N ALA A 117 -40.64 -18.53 58.81
CA ALA A 117 -40.71 -17.13 58.45
C ALA A 117 -39.37 -16.38 58.56
N ALA A 118 -39.15 -15.44 57.65
CA ALA A 118 -38.34 -14.24 57.90
C ALA A 118 -38.90 -13.08 57.08
N ALA A 119 -39.32 -12.03 57.80
CA ALA A 119 -39.88 -10.81 57.25
C ALA A 119 -38.79 -9.96 56.55
N GLN A 120 -39.10 -9.45 55.37
CA GLN A 120 -38.43 -8.28 54.79
C GLN A 120 -39.47 -7.20 54.43
N PRO A 121 -39.22 -5.93 54.77
CA PRO A 121 -40.18 -4.85 54.61
C PRO A 121 -40.34 -4.43 53.14
N ALA A 122 -41.57 -4.11 52.78
CA ALA A 122 -41.95 -3.55 51.50
C ALA A 122 -41.21 -2.23 51.23
N ARG A 123 -40.43 -2.18 50.15
CA ARG A 123 -40.01 -0.91 49.53
C ARG A 123 -41.14 -0.45 48.62
N THR A 124 -41.84 0.59 49.03
CA THR A 124 -42.72 1.39 48.19
C THR A 124 -41.88 2.15 47.18
N GLY A 125 -41.80 1.65 45.95
CA GLY A 125 -41.30 2.42 44.82
C GLY A 125 -42.28 3.55 44.44
N PRO A 126 -41.79 4.71 43.97
CA PRO A 126 -42.65 5.78 43.49
C PRO A 126 -43.43 5.36 42.23
N PRO A 127 -44.63 5.91 41.98
CA PRO A 127 -45.43 5.57 40.81
C PRO A 127 -44.72 5.96 39.49
N PRO A 128 -45.02 5.25 38.39
CA PRO A 128 -44.44 5.54 37.09
C PRO A 128 -44.84 6.95 36.62
N VAL A 129 -43.83 7.76 36.30
CA VAL A 129 -43.98 9.10 35.73
C VAL A 129 -44.51 8.95 34.30
N ALA A 130 -45.62 9.64 34.00
CA ALA A 130 -46.18 9.71 32.66
C ALA A 130 -45.20 10.38 31.68
N PRO A 131 -45.14 9.93 30.41
CA PRO A 131 -44.28 10.56 29.42
C PRO A 131 -44.69 12.02 29.17
N PRO A 132 -43.73 12.94 29.04
CA PRO A 132 -44.03 14.35 28.78
C PRO A 132 -44.66 14.52 27.39
N ALA A 133 -45.65 15.41 27.31
CA ALA A 133 -46.27 15.82 26.07
C ALA A 133 -45.22 16.43 25.09
N PRO A 134 -45.40 16.28 23.76
CA PRO A 134 -44.48 16.85 22.78
C PRO A 134 -44.48 18.38 22.89
N SER A 135 -43.36 18.92 23.36
CA SER A 135 -43.10 20.35 23.39
C SER A 135 -42.99 20.84 21.95
N ARG A 136 -43.85 21.79 21.56
CA ARG A 136 -43.71 22.51 20.28
C ARG A 136 -42.34 23.16 20.26
N ALA A 137 -41.46 22.67 19.39
CA ALA A 137 -40.17 23.28 19.12
C ALA A 137 -40.38 24.75 18.70
N ALA A 138 -39.72 25.66 19.41
CA ALA A 138 -39.60 27.03 18.98
C ALA A 138 -38.85 27.10 17.63
N PRO A 139 -39.19 28.03 16.73
CA PRO A 139 -38.44 28.21 15.50
C PRO A 139 -36.97 28.57 15.80
N PRO A 140 -36.01 28.06 15.01
CA PRO A 140 -34.60 28.31 15.24
C PRO A 140 -34.28 29.81 15.12
N PRO A 141 -33.32 30.33 15.91
CA PRO A 141 -32.88 31.71 15.80
C PRO A 141 -32.28 31.99 14.41
N PRO A 142 -32.42 33.21 13.88
CA PRO A 142 -31.83 33.56 12.59
C PRO A 142 -30.29 33.43 12.63
N PRO A 143 -29.65 33.03 11.52
CA PRO A 143 -28.21 32.81 11.48
C PRO A 143 -27.46 34.11 11.78
N ALA A 144 -26.54 34.05 12.74
CA ALA A 144 -25.64 35.14 13.08
C ALA A 144 -24.79 35.50 11.86
N LYS A 145 -24.86 36.78 11.42
CA LYS A 145 -24.07 37.29 10.31
C LYS A 145 -22.59 37.27 10.70
N LYS A 146 -21.82 36.40 10.04
CA LYS A 146 -20.36 36.29 10.15
C LYS A 146 -19.72 37.62 9.69
N PRO A 147 -18.83 38.26 10.47
CA PRO A 147 -18.21 39.52 10.08
C PRO A 147 -17.25 39.29 8.90
N ARG A 148 -17.66 39.74 7.72
CA ARG A 148 -16.83 39.85 6.51
C ARG A 148 -15.86 41.04 6.67
N SER A 149 -14.72 40.88 7.35
CA SER A 149 -13.67 41.91 7.35
C SER A 149 -12.31 41.45 7.92
N GLN A 150 -11.76 40.32 7.47
CA GLN A 150 -10.35 40.00 7.80
C GLN A 150 -9.56 39.30 6.68
N TRP A 151 -10.20 38.91 5.57
CA TRP A 151 -9.54 38.21 4.46
C TRP A 151 -8.97 39.12 3.37
N MET A 152 -9.17 40.44 3.45
CA MET A 152 -8.58 41.38 2.48
C MET A 152 -7.15 41.81 2.81
N LEU A 153 -6.58 41.43 3.96
CA LEU A 153 -5.19 41.79 4.33
C LEU A 153 -4.15 40.69 4.02
N LEU A 154 -4.56 39.47 3.68
CA LEU A 154 -3.64 38.39 3.29
C LEU A 154 -3.32 38.37 1.78
N GLY A 155 -4.19 38.95 0.94
CA GLY A 155 -3.95 39.05 -0.51
C GLY A 155 -2.88 40.07 -0.91
N ALA A 156 -2.71 41.14 -0.13
CA ALA A 156 -1.72 42.18 -0.43
C ALA A 156 -0.29 41.81 0.00
N GLY A 157 -0.15 41.00 1.06
CA GLY A 157 1.16 40.55 1.56
C GLY A 157 1.86 39.57 0.63
N LEU A 158 1.12 38.62 0.05
CA LEU A 158 1.68 37.61 -0.85
C LEU A 158 2.17 38.23 -2.17
N LEU A 159 1.48 39.24 -2.68
CA LEU A 159 1.85 39.94 -3.91
C LEU A 159 3.14 40.77 -3.74
N ALA A 160 3.38 41.35 -2.55
CA ALA A 160 4.62 42.07 -2.26
C ALA A 160 5.84 41.12 -2.10
N VAL A 161 5.63 39.93 -1.51
CA VAL A 161 6.71 38.93 -1.37
C VAL A 161 7.11 38.35 -2.72
N VAL A 162 6.14 38.03 -3.59
CA VAL A 162 6.43 37.53 -4.95
C VAL A 162 7.14 38.59 -5.78
N ALA A 163 6.71 39.86 -5.71
CA ALA A 163 7.40 40.96 -6.40
C ALA A 163 8.84 41.17 -5.88
N GLY A 164 9.07 41.03 -4.57
CA GLY A 164 10.40 41.12 -3.98
C GLY A 164 11.35 40.00 -4.42
N ILE A 165 10.85 38.76 -4.51
CA ILE A 165 11.64 37.61 -4.96
C ILE A 165 11.97 37.73 -6.46
N VAL A 166 11.03 38.18 -7.28
CA VAL A 166 11.26 38.41 -8.72
C VAL A 166 12.28 39.54 -8.94
N ALA A 167 12.23 40.61 -8.15
CA ALA A 167 13.21 41.70 -8.22
C ALA A 167 14.61 41.25 -7.78
N LEU A 168 14.72 40.40 -6.76
CA LEU A 168 16.00 39.85 -6.29
C LEU A 168 16.67 38.97 -7.36
N VAL A 169 15.91 38.09 -8.00
CA VAL A 169 16.43 37.18 -9.04
C VAL A 169 16.82 37.95 -10.30
N MET A 170 16.14 39.05 -10.62
CA MET A 170 16.48 39.90 -11.78
C MET A 170 17.70 40.80 -11.53
N PHE A 171 18.09 41.06 -10.27
CA PHE A 171 19.25 41.90 -9.93
C PHE A 171 20.52 41.14 -9.56
N THR A 172 20.46 39.84 -9.28
CA THR A 172 21.65 39.02 -8.95
C THR A 172 22.08 38.07 -10.06
N GLY A 173 21.49 38.16 -11.27
CA GLY A 173 21.88 37.35 -12.42
C GLY A 173 22.85 38.06 -13.35
N GLY A 174 24.13 38.15 -12.95
CA GLY A 174 25.18 38.76 -13.76
C GLY A 174 26.57 38.35 -13.31
N ASP A 175 26.96 37.11 -13.58
CA ASP A 175 28.32 36.61 -13.37
C ASP A 175 28.97 36.33 -14.72
N ASP A 176 29.79 37.28 -15.20
CA ASP A 176 30.77 37.04 -16.24
C ASP A 176 31.98 36.32 -15.62
N GLY A 177 32.37 35.20 -16.23
CA GLY A 177 33.47 34.37 -15.77
C GLY A 177 34.82 35.07 -15.79
N THR A 178 35.69 34.73 -14.83
CA THR A 178 37.14 34.89 -14.96
C THR A 178 37.84 33.85 -14.10
N ALA A 179 38.57 32.98 -14.78
CA ALA A 179 39.54 32.07 -14.20
C ALA A 179 40.66 32.86 -13.52
N GLY A 180 41.03 32.45 -12.30
CA GLY A 180 42.13 33.02 -11.54
C GLY A 180 42.77 31.94 -10.69
N ASP A 181 43.73 31.25 -11.28
CA ASP A 181 44.72 30.40 -10.63
C ASP A 181 45.51 31.23 -9.62
N THR A 182 45.63 30.78 -8.36
CA THR A 182 46.66 31.29 -7.44
C THR A 182 47.06 30.19 -6.46
N THR A 183 48.18 29.58 -6.80
CA THR A 183 49.15 28.94 -5.92
C THR A 183 49.57 29.89 -4.79
N THR A 184 49.41 29.48 -3.53
CA THR A 184 50.28 29.96 -2.45
C THR A 184 50.62 28.82 -1.49
N GLN A 185 51.90 28.48 -1.56
CA GLN A 185 52.69 27.64 -0.68
C GLN A 185 53.03 28.39 0.62
N SER A 186 53.06 27.71 1.78
CA SER A 186 54.04 27.84 2.88
C SER A 186 53.41 27.47 4.23
N THR A 187 53.74 26.32 4.81
CA THR A 187 54.80 26.06 5.83
C THR A 187 54.54 26.67 7.21
N ALA A 188 54.17 25.80 8.16
CA ALA A 188 54.59 25.75 9.57
C ALA A 188 53.91 24.49 10.16
N ASP A 189 54.61 23.36 10.28
CA ASP A 189 55.36 22.97 11.49
C ASP A 189 54.53 23.16 12.78
N GLN A 190 53.99 22.06 13.32
CA GLN A 190 54.16 21.72 14.72
C GLN A 190 53.97 20.20 14.94
N THR A 191 55.04 19.63 15.47
CA THR A 191 55.19 18.29 16.03
C THR A 191 54.46 18.18 17.37
N ILE A 192 53.56 17.20 17.57
CA ILE A 192 53.38 16.53 18.88
C ILE A 192 53.09 15.03 18.67
N ALA A 193 53.78 14.25 19.50
CA ALA A 193 53.90 12.81 19.50
C ALA A 193 52.65 12.04 19.98
N GLY A 194 52.55 10.80 19.48
CA GLY A 194 52.20 9.62 20.25
C GLY A 194 50.70 9.36 20.49
N THR A 195 50.19 8.31 19.88
CA THR A 195 49.75 7.08 20.57
C THR A 195 49.30 6.07 19.52
N ALA A 196 49.99 4.92 19.48
CA ALA A 196 49.59 3.76 18.71
C ALA A 196 48.34 3.13 19.32
N SER A 197 47.33 2.85 18.49
CA SER A 197 46.34 1.81 18.78
C SER A 197 45.94 1.12 17.49
N THR A 198 46.44 -0.09 17.41
CA THR A 198 46.00 -1.27 16.66
C THR A 198 44.55 -1.17 16.16
N VAL A 199 44.37 -1.12 14.84
CA VAL A 199 43.07 -1.38 14.20
C VAL A 199 43.08 -2.81 13.71
N ALA A 200 42.22 -3.61 14.33
CA ALA A 200 41.97 -4.99 13.96
C ALA A 200 41.28 -5.04 12.59
N THR A 201 41.89 -5.83 11.71
CA THR A 201 41.31 -6.35 10.48
C THR A 201 40.20 -7.32 10.85
N GLU A 202 38.93 -6.98 10.61
CA GLU A 202 37.85 -7.97 10.56
C GLU A 202 37.31 -8.09 9.13
N SER A 203 37.59 -9.27 8.60
CA SER A 203 37.12 -9.83 7.36
C SER A 203 35.77 -10.48 7.63
N THR A 204 34.70 -10.00 6.99
CA THR A 204 33.45 -10.76 6.93
C THR A 204 32.95 -10.82 5.49
N THR A 205 33.20 -11.99 4.92
CA THR A 205 32.73 -12.54 3.66
C THR A 205 31.23 -12.33 3.43
N ALA A 206 30.87 -11.59 2.40
CA ALA A 206 29.50 -11.54 1.89
C ALA A 206 29.35 -12.55 0.72
N THR A 207 28.66 -13.65 1.00
CA THR A 207 28.28 -14.67 0.01
C THR A 207 27.22 -14.11 -0.92
N SER A 208 27.59 -13.80 -2.16
CA SER A 208 26.66 -13.43 -3.24
C SER A 208 26.24 -14.69 -3.99
N VAL A 209 24.96 -15.03 -3.91
CA VAL A 209 24.34 -16.09 -4.72
C VAL A 209 23.88 -15.45 -6.03
N THR A 210 24.65 -15.63 -7.10
CA THR A 210 24.23 -15.30 -8.46
C THR A 210 23.64 -16.55 -9.09
N THR A 211 22.35 -16.53 -9.44
CA THR A 211 21.75 -17.55 -10.31
C THR A 211 21.27 -16.87 -11.58
N ALA A 212 21.96 -17.15 -12.69
CA ALA A 212 21.52 -16.81 -14.03
C ALA A 212 20.92 -18.07 -14.66
N VAL A 213 19.68 -17.98 -15.17
CA VAL A 213 19.24 -18.86 -16.27
C VAL A 213 18.33 -18.09 -17.22
N THR A 214 18.73 -18.11 -18.47
CA THR A 214 18.01 -17.67 -19.67
C THR A 214 17.21 -18.85 -20.23
N SER A 215 15.93 -18.68 -20.56
CA SER A 215 15.33 -19.00 -21.90
C SER A 215 13.81 -18.91 -21.95
N ALA A 216 13.34 -18.54 -23.15
CA ALA A 216 12.02 -18.14 -23.58
C ALA A 216 10.82 -19.05 -23.24
N THR A 217 9.71 -18.42 -22.87
CA THR A 217 8.33 -18.82 -23.20
C THR A 217 7.48 -17.54 -23.21
N THR A 218 6.57 -17.41 -24.16
CA THR A 218 5.66 -16.27 -24.43
C THR A 218 5.23 -15.53 -23.15
N ALA A 219 5.80 -14.35 -22.91
CA ALA A 219 5.60 -13.59 -21.69
C ALA A 219 4.30 -12.78 -21.75
N THR A 220 3.26 -13.25 -21.06
CA THR A 220 2.42 -12.33 -20.29
C THR A 220 3.36 -11.64 -19.31
N THR A 221 3.52 -10.32 -19.40
CA THR A 221 4.37 -9.55 -18.49
C THR A 221 3.82 -9.71 -17.07
N VAL A 222 4.33 -10.68 -16.32
CA VAL A 222 4.05 -10.80 -14.88
C VAL A 222 4.67 -9.57 -14.24
N ASN A 223 3.82 -8.68 -13.73
CA ASN A 223 4.27 -7.56 -12.94
C ASN A 223 4.91 -8.15 -11.67
N VAL A 224 6.23 -8.07 -11.55
CA VAL A 224 7.00 -8.67 -10.44
C VAL A 224 6.67 -8.08 -9.07
N ASN A 225 5.87 -7.00 -9.06
CA ASN A 225 5.48 -6.28 -7.86
C ASN A 225 3.99 -6.42 -7.53
N GLN A 226 3.39 -7.56 -7.87
CA GLN A 226 1.96 -7.80 -7.72
C GLN A 226 1.67 -9.23 -7.28
N SER A 227 0.60 -9.41 -6.51
CA SER A 227 -0.04 -10.70 -6.26
C SER A 227 -1.39 -10.73 -6.97
N CYS A 228 -1.75 -11.89 -7.51
CA CYS A 228 -2.98 -12.10 -8.27
C CYS A 228 -3.70 -13.35 -7.76
N SER A 229 -4.99 -13.19 -7.47
CA SER A 229 -5.89 -14.30 -7.19
C SER A 229 -6.11 -15.12 -8.45
N SER A 230 -5.87 -16.43 -8.38
CA SER A 230 -6.24 -17.36 -9.47
C SER A 230 -7.74 -17.64 -9.54
N THR A 231 -8.49 -17.39 -8.46
CA THR A 231 -9.94 -17.65 -8.40
C THR A 231 -10.75 -16.49 -8.97
N THR A 232 -10.39 -15.27 -8.56
CA THR A 232 -11.14 -14.05 -8.90
C THR A 232 -10.51 -13.28 -10.06
N GLY A 233 -9.22 -13.50 -10.34
CA GLY A 233 -8.45 -12.70 -11.28
C GLY A 233 -8.11 -11.29 -10.76
N ILE A 234 -8.44 -10.99 -9.50
CA ILE A 234 -8.11 -9.71 -8.86
C ILE A 234 -6.63 -9.69 -8.50
N CYS A 235 -5.96 -8.60 -8.84
CA CYS A 235 -4.56 -8.40 -8.50
C CYS A 235 -4.35 -7.13 -7.68
N VAL A 236 -3.43 -7.17 -6.72
CA VAL A 236 -2.98 -6.04 -5.90
C VAL A 236 -1.46 -6.00 -5.83
N GLY A 237 -0.87 -4.81 -5.89
CA GLY A 237 0.58 -4.66 -5.96
C GLY A 237 1.06 -3.28 -5.55
N ILE A 238 2.37 -3.16 -5.31
CA ILE A 238 3.01 -1.92 -4.89
C ILE A 238 4.21 -1.65 -5.78
N SER A 239 4.14 -0.57 -6.54
CA SER A 239 5.22 -0.15 -7.44
C SER A 239 6.35 0.58 -6.70
N SER A 240 6.03 1.33 -5.65
CA SER A 240 7.02 2.03 -4.82
C SER A 240 6.45 2.42 -3.46
N ALA A 241 7.31 2.49 -2.44
CA ALA A 241 7.01 3.08 -1.15
C ALA A 241 8.19 3.96 -0.71
N LEU A 242 7.98 5.28 -0.69
CA LEU A 242 9.04 6.26 -0.43
C LEU A 242 8.56 7.36 0.52
N TRP A 243 9.45 7.80 1.41
CA TRP A 243 9.18 8.94 2.28
C TRP A 243 9.24 10.25 1.49
N GLN A 244 8.16 11.04 1.58
CA GLN A 244 8.07 12.42 1.11
C GLN A 244 7.93 13.33 2.34
N GLY A 245 9.08 13.68 2.92
CA GLY A 245 9.11 14.31 4.24
C GLY A 245 8.56 13.38 5.32
N ASP A 246 7.48 13.80 5.97
CA ASP A 246 6.84 13.04 7.06
C ASP A 246 5.83 12.00 6.58
N VAL A 247 5.52 11.94 5.28
CA VAL A 247 4.47 11.09 4.71
C VAL A 247 5.09 9.96 3.90
N LEU A 248 4.61 8.73 4.11
CA LEU A 248 4.98 7.59 3.27
C LEU A 248 4.09 7.58 2.02
N GLU A 249 4.63 7.99 0.89
CA GLU A 249 3.93 7.91 -0.40
C GLU A 249 4.13 6.53 -1.00
N VAL A 250 3.03 5.82 -1.20
CA VAL A 250 3.01 4.48 -1.78
C VAL A 250 2.24 4.51 -3.09
N LEU A 251 2.90 4.15 -4.17
CA LEU A 251 2.26 3.94 -5.45
C LEU A 251 1.86 2.48 -5.56
N TYR A 252 0.58 2.24 -5.70
CA TYR A 252 0.03 0.90 -5.77
C TYR A 252 -0.66 0.64 -7.11
N THR A 253 -0.88 -0.63 -7.39
CA THR A 253 -1.50 -1.11 -8.62
C THR A 253 -2.59 -2.10 -8.27
N VAL A 254 -3.68 -2.04 -9.01
CA VAL A 254 -4.79 -2.97 -8.92
C VAL A 254 -5.16 -3.44 -10.33
N ASP A 255 -5.62 -4.67 -10.45
CA ASP A 255 -6.23 -5.19 -11.68
C ASP A 255 -7.49 -5.97 -11.33
N GLY A 256 -8.49 -5.91 -12.21
CA GLY A 256 -9.78 -6.57 -11.99
C GLY A 256 -10.77 -5.84 -11.07
N PHE A 257 -10.42 -4.67 -10.51
CA PHE A 257 -11.34 -3.80 -9.76
C PHE A 257 -10.88 -2.34 -9.71
N ASP A 258 -11.77 -1.44 -9.29
CA ASP A 258 -11.45 -0.05 -9.00
C ASP A 258 -11.73 0.24 -7.50
N PRO A 259 -10.73 0.66 -6.70
CA PRO A 259 -10.90 0.90 -5.27
C PRO A 259 -11.94 1.98 -4.99
N ASN A 260 -13.02 1.60 -4.34
CA ASN A 260 -14.14 2.46 -3.95
C ASN A 260 -14.71 1.95 -2.64
N ASP A 261 -14.72 2.77 -1.58
CA ASP A 261 -15.36 2.43 -0.30
C ASP A 261 -16.65 3.23 -0.11
N SER A 262 -17.60 3.10 -1.04
CA SER A 262 -18.89 3.80 -0.93
C SER A 262 -19.89 3.09 -0.01
N GLY A 263 -19.50 1.94 0.55
CA GLY A 263 -20.35 1.06 1.36
C GLY A 263 -21.45 0.33 0.57
N VAL A 264 -21.40 0.39 -0.76
CA VAL A 264 -22.37 -0.28 -1.64
C VAL A 264 -21.93 -1.72 -1.91
N ALA A 265 -22.87 -2.67 -1.85
CA ALA A 265 -22.58 -4.06 -2.16
C ALA A 265 -22.03 -4.22 -3.59
N GLY A 266 -20.90 -4.91 -3.71
CA GLY A 266 -20.17 -5.07 -4.96
C GLY A 266 -18.98 -4.11 -5.13
N ASP A 267 -18.90 -3.08 -4.28
CA ASP A 267 -17.68 -2.30 -4.16
C ASP A 267 -16.55 -3.12 -3.53
N SER A 268 -15.33 -2.74 -3.87
CA SER A 268 -14.11 -3.27 -3.30
C SER A 268 -13.12 -2.14 -3.12
N HIS A 269 -12.35 -2.20 -2.06
CA HIS A 269 -11.32 -1.23 -1.74
C HIS A 269 -10.06 -1.97 -1.29
N VAL A 270 -9.03 -1.22 -0.92
CA VAL A 270 -7.76 -1.81 -0.49
C VAL A 270 -7.52 -1.52 0.98
N HIS A 271 -6.89 -2.46 1.66
CA HIS A 271 -6.37 -2.26 3.00
C HIS A 271 -4.84 -2.23 2.94
N PHE A 272 -4.25 -1.24 3.62
CA PHE A 272 -2.81 -1.13 3.83
C PHE A 272 -2.46 -1.48 5.27
N PHE A 273 -1.39 -2.26 5.43
CA PHE A 273 -0.92 -2.72 6.74
C PHE A 273 0.59 -2.96 6.71
N TYR A 274 1.24 -3.03 7.86
CA TYR A 274 2.65 -3.43 7.92
C TYR A 274 2.79 -4.94 8.02
N SER A 275 3.94 -5.48 7.59
CA SER A 275 4.26 -6.91 7.63
C SER A 275 4.30 -7.52 9.04
N THR A 276 4.16 -6.69 10.07
CA THR A 276 3.97 -7.08 11.47
C THR A 276 2.52 -7.50 11.78
N VAL A 277 1.58 -7.20 10.89
CA VAL A 277 0.18 -7.58 10.96
C VAL A 277 -0.03 -8.86 10.16
N ASP A 278 -0.71 -9.83 10.76
CA ASP A 278 -1.13 -11.05 10.07
C ASP A 278 -2.11 -10.67 8.93
N PRO A 279 -1.84 -11.06 7.67
CA PRO A 279 -2.71 -10.74 6.54
C PRO A 279 -4.17 -11.19 6.75
N ASN A 280 -4.42 -12.29 7.47
CA ASN A 280 -5.78 -12.76 7.74
C ASN A 280 -6.57 -11.80 8.65
N ASN A 281 -5.87 -10.97 9.42
CA ASN A 281 -6.48 -9.99 10.31
C ASN A 281 -6.66 -8.63 9.62
N ALA A 282 -6.06 -8.43 8.43
CA ALA A 282 -6.06 -7.18 7.69
C ALA A 282 -7.38 -6.87 6.98
N GLY A 283 -8.51 -7.43 7.44
CA GLY A 283 -9.88 -7.14 7.01
C GLY A 283 -10.92 -7.63 8.03
N VAL A 284 -10.47 -7.96 9.23
CA VAL A 284 -11.37 -8.31 10.32
C VAL A 284 -11.58 -7.02 11.13
N PRO A 285 -12.82 -6.59 11.36
CA PRO A 285 -13.09 -5.44 12.21
C PRO A 285 -12.42 -5.60 13.59
N GLU A 286 -11.90 -4.50 14.13
CA GLU A 286 -11.36 -4.41 15.50
C GLU A 286 -10.12 -5.27 15.82
N THR A 287 -9.50 -5.95 14.84
CA THR A 287 -8.49 -7.00 15.09
C THR A 287 -7.09 -6.70 14.54
N GLY A 288 -6.88 -5.59 13.85
CA GLY A 288 -5.54 -5.25 13.39
C GLY A 288 -5.38 -3.76 13.10
N PRO A 289 -4.15 -3.25 13.24
CA PRO A 289 -3.82 -1.94 12.71
C PRO A 289 -3.69 -2.01 11.18
N TRP A 290 -4.76 -1.66 10.48
CA TRP A 290 -4.77 -1.52 9.03
C TRP A 290 -5.58 -0.29 8.65
N MET A 291 -5.31 0.24 7.46
CA MET A 291 -5.95 1.44 6.95
C MET A 291 -6.74 1.11 5.70
N VAL A 292 -8.03 1.44 5.72
CA VAL A 292 -8.89 1.46 4.53
C VAL A 292 -8.42 2.57 3.61
N TRP A 293 -8.40 2.28 2.31
CA TRP A 293 -8.07 3.27 1.31
C TRP A 293 -8.81 2.99 0.01
N ASP A 294 -9.32 4.06 -0.60
CA ASP A 294 -9.90 4.00 -1.93
C ASP A 294 -9.22 4.99 -2.91
N ARG A 295 -9.73 5.05 -4.14
CA ARG A 295 -9.19 5.96 -5.15
C ARG A 295 -9.47 7.43 -4.81
N ALA A 296 -10.59 7.73 -4.17
CA ALA A 296 -10.97 9.09 -3.79
C ALA A 296 -10.06 9.64 -2.69
N ASP A 297 -9.67 8.81 -1.71
CA ASP A 297 -8.68 9.14 -0.67
C ASP A 297 -7.32 9.51 -1.29
N GLY A 298 -6.92 8.79 -2.35
CA GLY A 298 -5.74 9.09 -3.16
C GLY A 298 -5.87 10.30 -4.10
N GLY A 299 -6.96 11.07 -4.02
CA GLY A 299 -7.22 12.22 -4.89
C GLY A 299 -7.54 11.85 -6.35
N GLY A 300 -8.11 10.66 -6.58
CA GLY A 300 -8.40 10.12 -7.91
C GLY A 300 -7.32 9.19 -8.48
N GLU A 301 -6.20 9.05 -7.76
CA GLU A 301 -5.02 8.31 -8.21
C GLU A 301 -4.78 7.07 -7.33
N LEU A 302 -4.06 6.08 -7.86
CA LEU A 302 -3.63 4.90 -7.10
C LEU A 302 -2.40 5.22 -6.24
N VAL A 303 -2.60 6.15 -5.31
CA VAL A 303 -1.60 6.65 -4.35
C VAL A 303 -2.15 6.47 -2.96
N PHE A 304 -1.36 5.87 -2.08
CA PHE A 304 -1.60 5.85 -0.65
C PHE A 304 -0.63 6.79 0.05
N ASN A 305 -1.14 7.62 0.96
CA ASN A 305 -0.36 8.59 1.72
C ASN A 305 -0.86 8.73 3.16
N GLY A 306 -1.55 7.70 3.67
CA GLY A 306 -2.17 7.72 5.00
C GLY A 306 -1.20 7.44 6.17
N PHE A 307 -0.07 6.81 5.91
CA PHE A 307 0.97 6.60 6.92
C PHE A 307 1.94 7.78 6.98
N THR A 308 2.13 8.30 8.18
CA THR A 308 3.05 9.40 8.48
C THR A 308 3.96 8.99 9.62
N GLN A 309 5.15 9.59 9.72
CA GLN A 309 6.10 9.29 10.80
C GLN A 309 5.47 9.39 12.20
N SER A 310 4.45 10.24 12.38
CA SER A 310 3.75 10.41 13.65
C SER A 310 2.73 9.32 13.98
N ASN A 311 2.20 8.58 12.99
CA ASN A 311 1.18 7.55 13.22
C ASN A 311 1.69 6.11 13.00
N LEU A 312 2.90 5.93 12.47
CA LEU A 312 3.48 4.60 12.18
C LEU A 312 3.38 3.58 13.31
N SER A 313 3.64 4.00 14.54
CA SER A 313 3.65 3.11 15.71
C SER A 313 2.25 2.61 16.06
N GLU A 314 1.21 3.41 15.83
CA GLU A 314 -0.19 3.00 15.95
C GLU A 314 -0.52 1.88 14.96
N PHE A 315 0.11 1.93 13.78
CA PHE A 315 -0.10 0.92 12.74
C PHE A 315 0.83 -0.30 12.83
N GLY A 316 1.59 -0.43 13.93
CA GLY A 316 2.47 -1.57 14.16
C GLY A 316 3.76 -1.57 13.33
N TYR A 317 4.14 -0.43 12.73
CA TYR A 317 5.42 -0.31 12.04
C TYR A 317 6.60 -0.60 12.98
N GLN A 318 7.60 -1.33 12.48
CA GLN A 318 8.91 -1.50 13.11
C GLN A 318 10.00 -1.18 12.07
N PRO A 319 11.20 -0.76 12.48
CA PRO A 319 12.31 -0.57 11.55
C PRO A 319 12.56 -1.84 10.71
N GLY A 320 12.53 -1.70 9.38
CA GLY A 320 12.67 -2.82 8.45
C GLY A 320 11.37 -3.53 8.08
N SER A 321 10.21 -3.11 8.61
CA SER A 321 8.91 -3.61 8.17
C SER A 321 8.66 -3.29 6.69
N ALA A 322 7.98 -4.21 6.01
CA ALA A 322 7.39 -3.94 4.70
C ALA A 322 5.97 -3.39 4.86
N ILE A 323 5.53 -2.57 3.90
CA ILE A 323 4.12 -2.20 3.76
C ILE A 323 3.46 -3.21 2.84
N CYS A 324 2.27 -3.64 3.21
CA CYS A 324 1.48 -4.64 2.50
C CYS A 324 0.15 -4.05 2.06
N ILE A 325 -0.37 -4.59 0.97
CA ILE A 325 -1.67 -4.25 0.38
C ILE A 325 -2.47 -5.53 0.16
N THR A 326 -3.77 -5.49 0.46
CA THR A 326 -4.75 -6.53 0.13
C THR A 326 -6.04 -5.90 -0.39
N GLN A 327 -6.83 -6.66 -1.14
CA GLN A 327 -8.19 -6.25 -1.51
C GLN A 327 -9.18 -6.68 -0.42
N ALA A 328 -10.15 -5.81 -0.16
CA ALA A 328 -11.28 -6.07 0.72
C ALA A 328 -12.59 -5.76 -0.01
N ASN A 329 -13.65 -6.47 0.37
CA ASN A 329 -15.01 -6.21 -0.06
C ASN A 329 -15.58 -5.01 0.71
N HIS A 330 -16.72 -4.49 0.24
CA HIS A 330 -17.46 -3.39 0.90
C HIS A 330 -17.76 -3.58 2.40
N ASP A 331 -17.80 -4.82 2.90
CA ASP A 331 -18.02 -5.14 4.32
C ASP A 331 -16.70 -5.31 5.11
N HIS A 332 -15.60 -4.82 4.54
CA HIS A 332 -14.21 -4.93 4.99
C HIS A 332 -13.65 -6.36 5.01
N THR A 333 -14.44 -7.38 4.70
CA THR A 333 -13.94 -8.76 4.62
C THR A 333 -12.95 -8.91 3.47
N LEU A 334 -11.91 -9.72 3.67
CA LEU A 334 -10.97 -10.03 2.60
C LEU A 334 -11.64 -10.94 1.58
N ALA A 335 -11.56 -10.62 0.28
CA ALA A 335 -12.07 -11.57 -0.72
C ALA A 335 -11.23 -12.85 -0.74
N GLU A 336 -9.90 -12.71 -0.59
CA GLU A 336 -8.98 -13.83 -0.44
C GLU A 336 -7.82 -13.44 0.49
N ALA A 337 -7.74 -14.08 1.66
CA ALA A 337 -6.73 -13.73 2.67
C ALA A 337 -5.28 -13.96 2.21
N GLU A 338 -5.06 -14.82 1.22
CA GLU A 338 -3.74 -15.09 0.64
C GLU A 338 -3.37 -14.12 -0.50
N ASN A 339 -4.32 -13.32 -1.00
CA ASN A 339 -4.08 -12.37 -2.09
C ASN A 339 -3.61 -11.00 -1.56
N TYR A 340 -2.38 -10.96 -1.06
CA TYR A 340 -1.73 -9.72 -0.64
C TYR A 340 -0.33 -9.60 -1.24
N TYR A 341 0.20 -8.38 -1.27
CA TYR A 341 1.56 -8.09 -1.71
C TYR A 341 2.26 -7.14 -0.74
N CYS A 342 3.52 -7.44 -0.39
CA CYS A 342 4.32 -6.61 0.51
C CYS A 342 5.54 -6.02 -0.20
N TYR A 343 5.85 -4.78 0.12
CA TYR A 343 6.95 -4.00 -0.44
C TYR A 343 7.81 -3.39 0.68
N PRO A 344 9.15 -3.50 0.61
CA PRO A 344 10.03 -2.95 1.64
C PRO A 344 9.85 -1.44 1.82
N VAL A 345 9.80 -0.97 3.07
CA VAL A 345 9.74 0.47 3.40
C VAL A 345 11.11 0.94 3.88
N PRO A 346 11.68 2.01 3.30
CA PRO A 346 12.90 2.62 3.83
C PRO A 346 12.70 3.14 5.27
N THR A 347 13.74 3.10 6.08
CA THR A 347 13.69 3.71 7.42
C THR A 347 13.41 5.22 7.29
N PRO A 348 12.45 5.79 8.06
CA PRO A 348 12.20 7.21 8.03
C PRO A 348 13.47 8.04 8.34
N GLY A 349 13.69 9.12 7.58
CA GLY A 349 14.80 10.05 7.82
C GLY A 349 16.18 9.60 7.31
N GLN A 350 16.25 8.57 6.46
CA GLN A 350 17.43 8.20 5.67
C GLN A 350 17.44 8.90 4.31
#